data_AF-A0A964K926-F1
#
_entry.id   AF-A0A964K926-F1
#
_cell.length_a   1.000
_cell.length_b   1.000
_cell.length_c   1.000
_cell.angle_alpha   90.00
_cell.angle_beta   90.00
_cell.angle_gamma   90.00
#
_symmetry.space_group_name_H-M   'P 1'
#
loop_
_entity.id
_entity.type
_entity.pdbx_description
1 polymer ?
#
loop_
_entity_poly.entity_id
_entity_poly.type
_entity_poly.pdbx_seq_one_letter_code
_entity_poly.pdbx_strand_id
1 'polypeptide(L)' 'MASISFKRHRFPADVIRQAVWLYFRFTLSFRDVEELLAQRGI' A
#
# COMPACT_ATOMS: atom_id res chain seq x y z
N MET A 1 -19.10 -3.06 7.89
CA MET A 1 -17.71 -2.95 7.41
C MET A 1 -17.66 -3.52 6.00
N ALA A 2 -17.64 -2.66 4.98
CA ALA A 2 -17.60 -3.12 3.59
C ALA A 2 -16.22 -3.73 3.31
N SER A 3 -16.15 -5.06 3.15
CA SER A 3 -14.95 -5.75 2.68
C SER A 3 -14.74 -5.36 1.22
N ILE A 4 -13.91 -4.34 1.00
CA ILE A 4 -13.53 -3.91 -0.34
C ILE A 4 -12.81 -5.10 -0.98
N SER A 5 -13.49 -5.78 -1.90
CA SER A 5 -13.01 -7.05 -2.46
C SER A 5 -12.10 -6.75 -3.64
N PHE A 6 -10.78 -6.84 -3.43
CA PHE A 6 -9.75 -6.66 -4.47
C PHE A 6 -9.62 -7.91 -5.34
N LYS A 7 -10.74 -8.46 -5.81
CA LYS A 7 -10.81 -9.55 -6.78
C LYS A 7 -10.26 -9.07 -8.13
N ARG A 8 -8.93 -9.01 -8.27
CA ARG A 8 -8.08 -8.81 -9.48
C ARG A 8 -6.85 -7.93 -9.26
N HIS A 9 -6.65 -7.34 -8.08
CA HIS A 9 -5.40 -6.63 -7.81
C HIS A 9 -4.40 -7.62 -7.21
N ARG A 10 -3.14 -7.58 -7.69
CA ARG A 10 -2.03 -8.38 -7.15
C ARG A 10 -1.79 -8.12 -5.66
N PHE A 11 -2.27 -6.97 -5.17
CA PHE A 11 -2.14 -6.50 -3.81
C PHE A 11 -3.51 -6.28 -3.14
N PRO A 12 -3.67 -6.62 -1.85
CA PRO A 12 -4.90 -6.39 -1.11
C PRO A 12 -5.14 -4.89 -0.81
N ALA A 13 -6.38 -4.57 -0.43
CA ALA A 13 -6.87 -3.24 -0.06
C ALA A 13 -5.93 -2.44 0.83
N ASP A 14 -5.50 -3.13 1.86
CA ASP A 14 -4.79 -2.57 2.99
C ASP A 14 -3.42 -2.06 2.54
N VAL A 15 -2.80 -2.76 1.60
CA VAL A 15 -1.50 -2.42 1.02
C VAL A 15 -1.59 -1.13 0.22
N ILE A 16 -2.59 -1.02 -0.65
CA ILE A 16 -2.80 0.18 -1.46
C ILE A 16 -3.13 1.37 -0.55
N ARG A 17 -3.99 1.17 0.46
CA ARG A 17 -4.31 2.22 1.44
C ARG A 17 -3.08 2.64 2.25
N GLN A 18 -2.24 1.70 2.67
CA GLN A 18 -1.00 2.02 3.37
C GLN A 18 -0.01 2.77 2.49
N ALA A 19 0.14 2.35 1.23
CA ALA A 19 1.03 3.00 0.27
C ALA A 19 0.61 4.47 0.05
N VAL A 20 -0.69 4.69 -0.19
CA VAL A 20 -1.25 6.04 -0.36
C VAL A 20 -1.12 6.87 0.93
N TRP A 21 -1.36 6.26 2.10
CA TRP A 21 -1.22 6.96 3.37
C TRP A 21 0.24 7.37 3.65
N LEU A 22 1.20 6.48 3.42
CA LEU A 22 2.64 6.76 3.60
C LEU A 22 3.10 7.86 2.64
N TYR A 23 2.68 7.79 1.37
CA TYR A 23 2.95 8.81 0.37
C TYR A 23 2.44 10.19 0.82
N PHE A 24 1.19 10.26 1.29
CA PHE A 24 0.57 11.55 1.66
C PHE A 24 1.04 12.08 3.02
N ARG A 25 1.34 11.19 3.98
CA ARG A 25 1.69 11.55 5.36
C ARG A 25 3.15 11.98 5.50
N PHE A 26 4.04 11.34 4.78
CA PHE A 26 5.49 11.54 4.90
C PHE A 26 6.12 12.13 3.65
N THR A 27 5.34 12.46 2.61
CA THR A 27 5.86 12.89 1.30
C THR A 27 6.96 11.96 0.78
N LEU A 28 6.81 10.66 1.06
CA LEU A 28 7.78 9.63 0.68
C LEU A 28 7.80 9.47 -0.83
N SER A 29 9.00 9.30 -1.39
CA SER A 29 9.14 8.92 -2.78
C SER A 29 8.49 7.56 -3.03
N PHE A 30 8.01 7.34 -4.26
CA PHE A 30 7.41 6.07 -4.66
C PHE A 30 8.34 4.87 -4.35
N ARG A 31 9.65 5.07 -4.49
CA ARG A 31 10.67 4.07 -4.21
C ARG A 31 10.76 3.69 -2.73
N ASP A 32 10.71 4.66 -1.81
CA ASP A 32 10.68 4.39 -0.38
C ASP A 32 9.38 3.68 0.03
N VAL A 33 8.26 4.02 -0.62
CA VAL A 33 7.00 3.31 -0.42
C VAL A 33 7.11 1.86 -0.90
N GLU A 34 7.67 1.60 -2.09
CA GLU A 34 7.93 0.23 -2.55
C GLU A 34 8.87 -0.53 -1.62
N GLU A 35 9.93 0.11 -1.12
CA GLU A 35 10.88 -0.52 -0.19
C GLU A 35 10.22 -0.85 1.16
N LEU A 36 9.35 0.02 1.67
CA LEU A 36 8.56 -0.23 2.88
C LEU A 36 7.54 -1.38 2.71
N LEU A 37 6.94 -1.49 1.52
CA LEU A 37 6.07 -2.61 1.19
C LEU A 37 6.86 -3.92 1.07
N ALA A 38 8.04 -3.88 0.43
CA ALA A 38 8.95 -5.01 0.31
C ALA A 38 9.51 -5.47 1.67
N GLN A 39 9.84 -4.54 2.58
CA GLN A 39 10.25 -4.86 3.96
C GLN A 39 9.14 -5.55 4.76
N ARG A 40 7.86 -5.28 4.44
CA ARG A 40 6.72 -6.00 5.03
C ARG A 40 6.45 -7.37 4.39
N GLY A 41 7.24 -7.79 3.39
CA GLY A 41 7.10 -9.07 2.72
C GLY A 41 5.88 -9.17 1.80
N ILE A 42 5.44 -8.02 1.25
CA ILE A 42 4.28 -7.89 0.36
C ILE A 42 4.72 -7.89 -1.10
#